data_AF-A0A1F3AZJ2-F1
#
_entry.id   AF-A0A1F3AZJ2-F1
#
_cell.length_a   1.000
_cell.length_b   1.000
_cell.length_c   1.000
_cell.angle_alpha   90.00
_cell.angle_beta   90.00
_cell.angle_gamma   90.00
#
_symmetry.space_group_name_H-M   'P 1'
#
loop_
_entity.id
_entity.type
_entity.pdbx_description
1 polymer ?
#
loop_
_entity_poly.entity_id
_entity_poly.type
_entity_poly.pdbx_seq_one_letter_code
_entity_poly.pdbx_strand_id
1 'polypeptide(L)'
;MKINYFRTKDLAEAAALDASGLSPINLEPGPDGRSFLFVFADPAQALDISRRFWSGELQLSARAYSDSLRRLKDRLFSNGRRA
;
A
#
# COMPACT_ATOMS: atom_id res chain seq x y z
N MET A 1 -9.18 6.06 -21.90
CA MET A 1 -8.01 6.43 -21.05
C MET A 1 -7.58 5.19 -20.27
N LYS A 2 -6.34 4.72 -20.42
CA LYS A 2 -5.80 3.74 -19.47
C LYS A 2 -5.59 4.46 -18.14
N ILE A 3 -6.33 4.09 -17.11
CA ILE A 3 -6.06 4.57 -15.75
C ILE A 3 -4.77 3.85 -15.31
N ASN A 4 -3.70 4.62 -15.12
CA ASN A 4 -2.45 4.09 -14.60
C ASN A 4 -2.55 4.06 -13.07
N TYR A 5 -2.43 2.87 -12.49
CA TYR A 5 -2.43 2.67 -11.04
C TYR A 5 -1.03 2.27 -10.58
N PHE A 6 -0.63 2.72 -9.39
CA PHE A 6 0.53 2.17 -8.69
C PHE A 6 0.09 0.92 -7.91
N ARG A 7 0.94 -0.09 -7.93
CA ARG A 7 0.68 -1.36 -7.24
C ARG A 7 1.91 -1.79 -6.48
N THR A 8 1.71 -2.24 -5.25
CA THR A 8 2.76 -2.93 -4.48
C THR A 8 2.18 -4.10 -3.71
N LYS A 9 2.98 -5.16 -3.56
CA LYS A 9 2.69 -6.29 -2.66
C LYS A 9 3.30 -6.10 -1.28
N ASP A 10 4.15 -5.09 -1.10
CA ASP A 10 4.87 -4.85 0.13
C ASP A 10 3.97 -4.10 1.13
N LEU A 11 3.71 -4.74 2.27
CA LEU A 11 2.84 -4.19 3.31
C LEU A 11 3.45 -2.95 3.96
N ALA A 12 4.77 -2.90 4.11
CA ALA A 12 5.47 -1.78 4.72
C ALA A 12 5.44 -0.55 3.80
N GLU A 13 5.74 -0.74 2.52
CA GLU A 13 5.60 0.31 1.50
C GLU A 13 4.15 0.81 1.39
N ALA A 14 3.17 -0.11 1.35
CA ALA A 14 1.76 0.26 1.32
C ALA A 14 1.32 1.05 2.56
N ALA A 15 1.85 0.71 3.74
CA ALA A 15 1.57 1.45 4.97
C ALA A 15 2.24 2.84 4.97
N ALA A 16 3.42 2.97 4.35
CA ALA A 16 4.09 4.26 4.20
C ALA A 16 3.29 5.19 3.28
N LEU A 17 2.75 4.65 2.17
CA LEU A 17 1.84 5.36 1.26
C LEU A 17 0.57 5.82 1.99
N ASP A 18 -0.09 4.90 2.70
CA ASP A 18 -1.32 5.20 3.44
C ASP A 18 -1.08 6.23 4.56
N ALA A 19 0.01 6.11 5.32
CA ALA A 19 0.38 7.07 6.35
C ALA A 19 0.79 8.44 5.80
N SER A 20 1.18 8.50 4.52
CA SER A 20 1.45 9.74 3.78
C SER A 20 0.18 10.39 3.23
N GLY A 21 -1.01 9.82 3.52
CA GLY A 21 -2.30 10.31 3.05
C GLY A 21 -2.78 9.68 1.75
N LEU A 22 -2.04 8.74 1.17
CA LEU A 22 -2.42 8.05 -0.06
C LEU A 22 -2.94 6.65 0.25
N SER A 23 -4.23 6.54 0.57
CA SER A 23 -4.85 5.25 0.89
C SER A 23 -5.04 4.35 -0.33
N PRO A 24 -4.87 3.02 -0.18
CA PRO A 24 -5.10 2.09 -1.28
C PRO A 24 -6.59 1.98 -1.60
N ILE A 25 -6.94 2.23 -2.86
CA ILE A 25 -8.30 2.16 -3.38
C ILE A 25 -8.80 0.72 -3.53
N ASN A 26 -7.90 -0.25 -3.72
CA ASN A 26 -8.28 -1.65 -3.92
C ASN A 26 -7.20 -2.63 -3.44
N LEU A 27 -7.61 -3.89 -3.31
CA LEU A 27 -6.75 -5.06 -3.19
C LEU A 27 -7.03 -5.99 -4.37
N GLU A 28 -6.02 -6.26 -5.19
CA GLU A 28 -6.10 -7.15 -6.34
C GLU A 28 -5.33 -8.45 -6.07
N PRO A 29 -5.79 -9.64 -6.52
CA PRO A 29 -4.97 -10.84 -6.51
C PRO A 29 -3.68 -10.61 -7.32
N GLY A 30 -2.55 -11.05 -6.76
CA GLY A 30 -1.28 -11.06 -7.47
C GLY A 30 -1.25 -12.11 -8.58
N PRO A 31 -0.32 -11.98 -9.54
CA PRO A 31 -0.19 -12.92 -10.66
C PRO A 31 0.18 -14.34 -10.23
N ASP A 32 0.70 -14.51 -9.02
CA ASP A 32 0.99 -15.81 -8.40
C ASP A 32 -0.24 -16.50 -7.78
N GLY A 33 -1.39 -15.81 -7.74
CA GLY A 33 -2.63 -16.30 -7.14
C GLY A 33 -2.57 -16.47 -5.61
N ARG A 34 -1.48 -16.05 -4.96
CA ARG A 34 -1.24 -16.23 -3.52
C ARG A 34 -1.02 -14.91 -2.80
N SER A 35 -0.47 -13.92 -3.50
CA SER A 35 -0.25 -12.58 -2.97
C SER A 35 -1.41 -11.66 -3.29
N PHE A 36 -1.47 -10.52 -2.60
CA PHE A 36 -2.36 -9.41 -2.92
C PHE A 36 -1.53 -8.18 -3.26
N LEU A 37 -2.05 -7.36 -4.17
CA LEU A 37 -1.51 -6.08 -4.56
C LEU A 37 -2.39 -4.96 -3.99
N PHE A 38 -1.78 -4.05 -3.23
CA PHE A 38 -2.39 -2.78 -2.86
C PHE A 38 -2.38 -1.85 -4.07
N VAL A 39 -3.54 -1.32 -4.44
CA VAL A 39 -3.72 -0.48 -5.63
C VAL A 39 -3.95 0.97 -5.21
N PHE A 40 -3.23 1.91 -5.82
CA PHE A 40 -3.30 3.34 -5.53
C PHE A 40 -3.61 4.14 -6.80
N ALA A 41 -4.50 5.13 -6.67
CA ALA A 41 -5.03 5.93 -7.78
C ALA A 41 -4.06 6.97 -8.34
N ASP A 42 -3.14 7.49 -7.52
CA ASP A 42 -2.15 8.49 -7.94
C ASP A 42 -0.77 7.85 -8.10
N PRO A 43 -0.41 7.38 -9.31
CA PRO A 43 0.86 6.69 -9.51
C PRO A 43 2.07 7.62 -9.41
N ALA A 44 1.92 8.91 -9.69
CA ALA A 44 3.02 9.86 -9.63
C ALA A 44 3.41 10.12 -8.17
N GLN A 45 2.41 10.43 -7.34
CA GLN A 45 2.63 10.62 -5.91
C GLN A 45 3.08 9.33 -5.22
N ALA A 46 2.46 8.19 -5.57
CA ALA A 46 2.86 6.91 -5.00
C ALA A 46 4.33 6.57 -5.30
N LEU A 47 4.77 6.82 -6.53
CA LEU A 47 6.15 6.55 -6.93
C LEU A 47 7.16 7.45 -6.19
N ASP A 48 6.82 8.73 -5.97
CA ASP A 48 7.67 9.64 -5.18
C ASP A 48 7.83 9.15 -3.73
N ILE A 49 6.72 8.86 -3.07
CA ILE A 49 6.72 8.34 -1.68
C ILE A 49 7.47 7.00 -1.60
N SER A 50 7.22 6.09 -2.54
CA SER A 50 7.89 4.79 -2.65
C SER A 50 9.41 4.95 -2.74
N ARG A 51 9.90 5.83 -3.62
CA ARG A 51 11.34 6.10 -3.76
C ARG A 51 11.96 6.59 -2.46
N ARG A 52 11.31 7.54 -1.79
CA ARG A 52 11.76 8.09 -0.51
C ARG A 52 11.73 7.05 0.62
N PHE A 53 10.75 6.15 0.59
CA PHE A 53 10.66 5.04 1.54
C PHE A 53 11.87 4.11 1.40
N TRP A 54 12.16 3.67 0.17
CA TRP A 54 13.28 2.75 -0.09
C TRP A 54 14.66 3.40 0.04
N SER A 55 14.78 4.72 -0.17
CA SER A 55 16.03 5.47 0.08
C SER A 55 16.28 5.77 1.57
N GLY A 56 15.25 5.62 2.42
CA GLY A 56 15.32 5.98 3.84
C GLY A 56 15.11 7.48 4.13
N GLU A 57 14.70 8.26 3.14
CA GLU A 57 14.50 9.71 3.24
C GLU A 57 13.05 10.10 3.59
N LEU A 58 12.13 9.14 3.61
CA LEU A 58 10.73 9.38 3.95
C LEU A 58 10.56 9.61 5.45
N GLN A 59 10.10 10.81 5.81
CA GLN A 59 9.79 11.18 7.19
C GLN A 59 8.29 11.05 7.43
N LEU A 60 7.91 10.26 8.43
CA LEU A 60 6.51 10.01 8.80
C LEU A 60 6.34 10.01 10.31
N SER A 61 5.12 10.29 10.76
CA SER A 61 4.74 10.00 12.14
C SER A 61 4.81 8.48 12.37
N ALA A 62 5.66 8.06 13.31
CA ALA A 62 5.78 6.65 13.69
C ALA A 62 4.44 6.05 14.12
N ARG A 63 3.58 6.85 14.79
CA ARG A 63 2.23 6.43 15.17
C ARG A 63 1.35 6.20 13.95
N ALA A 64 1.30 7.16 13.02
CA ALA A 64 0.48 7.05 11.82
C ALA A 64 0.89 5.84 10.98
N TYR A 65 2.19 5.62 10.82
CA TYR A 65 2.74 4.46 10.12
C TYR A 65 2.36 3.13 10.77
N SER A 66 2.52 3.02 12.10
CA SER A 66 2.11 1.83 12.86
C SER A 66 0.61 1.55 12.75
N ASP A 67 -0.22 2.59 12.83
CA ASP A 67 -1.67 2.47 12.67
C ASP A 67 -2.04 2.04 11.24
N SER A 68 -1.38 2.58 10.21
CA SER A 68 -1.54 2.17 8.81
C SER A 68 -1.15 0.70 8.60
N LEU A 69 0.01 0.27 9.12
CA LEU A 69 0.44 -1.13 9.07
C LEU A 69 -0.62 -2.07 9.64
N ARG A 70 -1.15 -1.74 10.83
CA ARG A 70 -2.20 -2.55 11.47
C ARG A 70 -3.46 -2.60 10.61
N ARG A 71 -3.98 -1.45 10.16
CA ARG A 71 -5.19 -1.39 9.32
C ARG A 71 -5.06 -2.19 8.03
N LEU A 72 -3.93 -2.06 7.32
CA LEU A 72 -3.71 -2.76 6.06
C LEU A 72 -3.55 -4.27 6.27
N LYS A 73 -2.87 -4.68 7.34
CA LYS A 73 -2.79 -6.09 7.74
C LYS A 73 -4.18 -6.66 8.03
N ASP A 74 -4.99 -5.94 8.81
CA ASP A 74 -6.37 -6.35 9.13
C ASP A 74 -7.22 -6.49 7.85
N ARG A 75 -7.05 -5.58 6.88
CA ARG A 75 -7.72 -5.63 5.56
C ARG A 75 -7.33 -6.88 4.76
N LEU A 76 -6.06 -7.28 4.76
CA LEU A 76 -5.60 -8.51 4.08
C LEU A 76 -6.24 -9.77 4.70
N PHE A 77 -6.22 -9.89 6.02
CA PHE A 77 -6.74 -11.08 6.71
C PHE A 77 -8.26 -11.13 6.81
N SER A 78 -8.94 -9.99 6.76
CA SER A 78 -10.41 -9.93 6.67
C SER A 78 -10.90 -10.43 5.30
N ASN A 79 -10.14 -10.14 4.23
CA ASN A 79 -10.44 -10.67 2.89
C ASN A 79 -10.11 -12.16 2.74
N GLY A 80 -9.13 -12.69 3.49
CA GLY A 80 -8.75 -14.11 3.48
C GLY A 80 -9.72 -15.06 4.19
N ARG A 81 -10.76 -14.56 4.88
CA ARG A 81 -11.74 -15.38 5.64
C ARG A 81 -13.02 -15.73 4.87
N ARG A 82 -13.10 -15.44 3.58
CA ARG A 82 -14.13 -16.03 2.71
C ARG A 82 -13.57 -17.34 2.14
N ALA A 83 -13.62 -18.38 2.96
CA ALA A 83 -13.62 -19.77 2.51
C ALA A 83 -15.02 -20.15 2.04
#